data_AF-A0A7C8TZG8-F1
#
_entry.id   AF-A0A7C8TZG8-F1
#
_cell.length_a   1.000
_cell.length_b   1.000
_cell.length_c   1.000
_cell.angle_alpha   90.00
_cell.angle_beta   90.00
_cell.angle_gamma   90.00
#
_symmetry.space_group_name_H-M   'P 1'
#
loop_
_entity.id
_entity.type
_entity.pdbx_description
1 polymer ?
#
loop_
_entity_poly.entity_id
_entity_poly.type
_entity_poly.pdbx_seq_one_letter_code
_entity_poly.pdbx_strand_id
1 'polypeptide(L)'
;MNVEVCLQVAKAKNYNYAGLEYGRECWAASLTTTPLITTTSGTGACTIKCMGNTTQSCGGRNMLNLYYSPTSTATVLRARHAPRQYGDYGVDD
;
A
#
# COMPACT_ATOMS: atom_id res chain seq x y z
N MET A 1 0.41 -19.18 -0.40
CA MET A 1 0.44 -17.72 -0.20
C MET A 1 1.87 -17.27 0.08
N ASN A 2 2.33 -16.17 -0.53
CA ASN A 2 3.60 -15.51 -0.27
C ASN A 2 3.38 -13.98 -0.30
N VAL A 3 4.40 -13.20 0.01
CA VAL A 3 4.27 -11.73 0.14
C VAL A 3 3.82 -11.11 -1.18
N GLU A 4 4.42 -11.51 -2.31
CA GLU A 4 4.15 -10.93 -3.62
C GLU A 4 2.71 -11.20 -4.06
N VAL A 5 2.24 -12.44 -3.90
CA VAL A 5 0.87 -12.84 -4.27
C VAL A 5 -0.14 -12.08 -3.43
N CYS A 6 0.09 -11.91 -2.13
CA CYS A 6 -0.84 -11.16 -1.29
C CYS A 6 -0.94 -9.69 -1.68
N LEU A 7 0.20 -9.06 -1.99
CA LEU A 7 0.24 -7.69 -2.52
C LEU A 7 -0.52 -7.56 -3.84
N GLN A 8 -0.38 -8.52 -4.77
CA GLN A 8 -1.14 -8.51 -6.02
C GLN A 8 -2.65 -8.65 -5.78
N VAL A 9 -3.07 -9.51 -4.85
CA VAL A 9 -4.49 -9.67 -4.48
C VAL A 9 -5.04 -8.37 -3.89
N ALA A 10 -4.30 -7.70 -3.00
CA ALA A 10 -4.72 -6.43 -2.42
C ALA A 10 -4.85 -5.34 -3.51
N LYS A 11 -3.85 -5.23 -4.39
CA LYS A 11 -3.84 -4.27 -5.50
C LYS A 11 -4.99 -4.51 -6.48
N ALA A 12 -5.25 -5.76 -6.86
CA ALA A 12 -6.36 -6.11 -7.76
C ALA A 12 -7.74 -5.72 -7.19
N LYS A 13 -7.83 -5.60 -5.86
CA LYS A 13 -9.04 -5.16 -5.14
C LYS A 13 -9.04 -3.67 -4.76
N ASN A 14 -8.06 -2.90 -5.23
CA ASN A 14 -7.87 -1.47 -4.88
C ASN A 14 -7.74 -1.21 -3.36
N TYR A 15 -7.05 -2.11 -2.65
CA TYR A 15 -6.68 -1.91 -1.25
C TYR A 15 -5.24 -1.40 -1.12
N ASN A 16 -5.01 -0.41 -0.27
CA ASN A 16 -3.69 0.20 -0.06
C ASN A 16 -2.84 -0.51 1.01
N TYR A 17 -3.39 -1.49 1.74
CA TYR A 17 -2.68 -2.35 2.66
C TYR A 17 -2.90 -3.84 2.36
N ALA A 18 -1.85 -4.62 2.57
CA ALA A 18 -1.88 -6.08 2.59
C ALA A 18 -1.27 -6.60 3.91
N GLY A 19 -1.85 -7.64 4.49
CA GLY A 19 -1.39 -8.27 5.71
C GLY A 19 -1.28 -9.77 5.54
N LEU A 20 -0.22 -10.40 6.03
CA LEU A 20 -0.07 -11.85 6.03
C LEU A 20 -0.11 -12.41 7.44
N GLU A 21 -0.84 -13.52 7.62
CA GLU A 21 -1.03 -14.21 8.90
C GLU A 21 -0.88 -15.73 8.77
N TYR A 22 -0.47 -16.39 9.85
CA TYR A 22 -0.43 -17.85 9.96
C TYR A 22 0.29 -18.58 8.80
N GLY A 23 1.22 -17.91 8.11
CA GLY A 23 1.98 -18.48 6.99
C GLY A 23 1.21 -18.65 5.68
N ARG A 24 -0.11 -18.43 5.67
CA ARG A 24 -0.97 -18.78 4.53
C ARG A 24 -2.09 -17.78 4.25
N GLU A 25 -2.46 -16.96 5.23
CA GLU A 25 -3.59 -16.04 5.14
C GLU A 25 -3.14 -14.72 4.54
N CYS A 26 -4.05 -14.09 3.80
CA CYS A 26 -3.83 -12.80 3.15
C CYS A 26 -5.04 -11.92 3.41
N TRP A 27 -4.78 -10.80 4.06
CA TRP A 27 -5.72 -9.78 4.43
C TRP A 27 -5.45 -8.54 3.60
N ALA A 28 -6.49 -7.82 3.20
CA ALA A 28 -6.35 -6.59 2.44
C ALA A 28 -7.36 -5.55 2.94
N ALA A 29 -6.93 -4.31 3.07
CA ALA A 29 -7.76 -3.23 3.59
C ALA A 29 -7.37 -1.89 2.96
N SER A 30 -8.36 -1.00 2.86
CA SER A 30 -8.12 0.42 2.59
C SER A 30 -8.20 1.19 3.90
N LEU A 31 -7.06 1.66 4.40
CA LEU A 31 -6.99 2.47 5.62
C LEU A 31 -6.66 3.92 5.24
N THR A 32 -7.40 4.86 5.84
CA THR A 32 -7.17 6.31 5.71
C THR A 32 -6.15 6.84 6.70
N THR A 33 -5.86 6.07 7.74
CA THR A 33 -4.86 6.36 8.76
C THR A 33 -3.85 5.23 8.82
N THR A 34 -2.61 5.55 9.23
CA THR A 34 -1.62 4.52 9.53
C THR A 34 -2.17 3.66 10.68
N PRO A 35 -2.28 2.33 10.50
CA PRO A 35 -2.76 1.46 11.56
C PRO A 35 -1.86 1.58 12.79
N LEU A 36 -2.42 1.38 13.97
CA LEU A 36 -1.64 1.31 15.20
C LEU A 36 -0.73 0.08 15.12
N ILE A 37 0.52 0.30 14.71
CA ILE A 37 1.53 -0.75 14.68
C ILE A 37 2.03 -0.91 16.11
N THR A 38 1.38 -1.80 16.86
CA THR A 38 1.95 -2.32 18.08
C THR A 38 3.13 -3.19 17.66
N THR A 39 4.34 -2.65 17.75
CA THR A 39 5.55 -3.45 17.72
C THR A 39 5.56 -4.29 18.98
N THR A 40 4.80 -5.38 18.97
CA THR A 40 4.98 -6.49 19.90
C THR A 40 6.29 -7.16 19.48
N SER A 41 7.40 -6.47 19.74
CA SER A 41 8.78 -6.80 19.44
C SER A 41 9.29 -7.96 20.28
N GLY A 42 8.42 -8.90 20.65
CA GLY A 42 8.89 -10.23 21.00
C GLY A 42 9.47 -10.81 19.73
N THR A 43 10.73 -11.24 19.76
CA THR A 43 11.55 -11.74 18.65
C THR A 43 10.98 -12.96 17.88
N GLY A 44 9.70 -13.29 18.06
CA GLY A 44 8.97 -14.35 17.37
C GLY A 44 7.56 -13.99 16.86
N ALA A 45 7.08 -12.74 17.01
CA ALA A 45 5.68 -12.41 16.71
C ALA A 45 5.31 -12.46 15.22
N CYS A 46 6.28 -12.41 14.30
CA CYS A 46 6.04 -12.46 12.85
C CYS A 46 7.08 -13.33 12.11
N THR A 47 7.31 -14.55 12.60
CA THR A 47 8.36 -15.45 12.07
C THR A 47 7.82 -16.69 11.35
N ILE A 48 6.50 -16.87 11.26
CA ILE A 48 5.92 -18.01 10.54
C ILE A 48 6.26 -17.87 9.07
N LYS A 49 6.87 -18.91 8.49
CA LYS A 49 7.26 -18.90 7.09
C LYS A 49 6.05 -18.96 6.17
N CYS A 50 6.15 -18.29 5.03
CA CYS A 50 5.14 -18.37 3.99
C CYS A 50 5.08 -19.77 3.39
N MET A 51 3.87 -20.34 3.28
CA MET A 51 3.65 -21.63 2.64
C MET A 51 4.06 -21.62 1.15
N GLY A 52 3.97 -20.47 0.48
CA GLY A 52 4.36 -20.30 -0.91
C GLY A 52 5.83 -19.87 -1.12
N ASN A 53 6.54 -19.51 -0.06
CA ASN A 53 7.96 -19.17 -0.12
C ASN A 53 8.59 -19.19 1.29
N THR A 54 9.31 -20.25 1.64
CA THR A 54 9.84 -20.44 3.00
C THR A 54 10.99 -19.50 3.37
N THR A 55 11.49 -18.70 2.42
CA THR A 55 12.48 -17.65 2.67
C THR A 55 11.86 -16.36 3.24
N GLN A 56 10.54 -16.22 3.11
CA GLN A 56 9.77 -15.06 3.57
C GLN A 56 8.99 -15.37 4.85
N SER A 57 8.71 -14.32 5.63
CA SER A 57 7.81 -14.37 6.79
C SER A 57 6.40 -13.89 6.41
N CYS A 58 5.39 -14.60 6.90
CA CYS A 58 3.97 -14.41 6.61
C CYS A 58 3.14 -14.37 7.91
N GLY A 59 3.53 -13.51 8.82
CA GLY A 59 2.86 -13.21 10.08
C GLY A 59 3.23 -14.15 11.23
N GLY A 60 2.38 -14.14 12.24
CA GLY A 60 2.43 -14.99 13.42
C GLY A 60 1.04 -15.45 13.82
N ARG A 61 0.89 -15.92 15.07
CA ARG A 61 -0.43 -16.18 15.64
C ARG A 61 -1.03 -14.86 16.09
N ASN A 62 -2.12 -14.42 15.47
CA ASN A 62 -2.80 -13.14 15.77
C ASN A 62 -1.89 -11.92 15.53
N MET A 63 -0.96 -12.03 14.60
CA MET A 63 0.05 -11.01 14.29
C MET A 63 0.28 -10.95 12.79
N LEU A 64 0.19 -9.74 12.23
CA LEU A 64 0.32 -9.51 10.79
C LEU A 64 1.70 -8.98 10.43
N ASN A 65 2.30 -9.54 9.38
CA ASN A 65 3.25 -8.76 8.58
C ASN A 65 2.43 -7.84 7.68
N LEU A 66 2.43 -6.55 8.00
CA LEU A 66 1.68 -5.53 7.27
C LEU A 66 2.57 -4.83 6.24
N TYR A 67 2.04 -4.67 5.03
CA TYR A 67 2.67 -4.00 3.91
C TYR A 67 1.75 -2.89 3.39
N TYR A 68 2.34 -1.73 3.12
CA TYR A 68 1.65 -0.62 2.46
C TYR A 68 2.02 -0.62 0.97
N SER A 69 1.01 -0.61 0.11
CA SER A 69 1.19 -0.50 -1.35
C SER A 69 0.14 0.47 -1.89
N PRO A 70 0.50 1.74 -2.14
CA PRO A 70 -0.47 2.73 -2.61
C PRO A 70 -1.07 2.27 -3.94
N THR A 71 -2.41 2.27 -4.00
CA THR A 71 -3.15 2.01 -5.24
C THR A 71 -3.14 3.29 -6.07
N SER A 72 -2.03 3.58 -6.73
CA SER A 72 -1.96 4.68 -7.70
C SER A 72 -2.69 4.25 -8.97
N THR A 73 -4.01 4.34 -8.96
CA THR A 73 -4.79 4.40 -10.20
C THR A 73 -4.52 5.77 -10.79
N ALA A 74 -3.49 5.86 -11.65
CA ALA A 74 -3.17 7.09 -12.35
C ALA A 74 -4.36 7.43 -13.27
N THR A 75 -5.27 8.27 -12.79
CA THR A 75 -6.27 8.88 -13.64
C THR A 75 -5.53 9.80 -14.61
N VAL A 76 -5.67 9.55 -15.91
CA VAL A 76 -5.18 10.47 -16.94
C VAL A 76 -5.99 11.76 -16.83
N LEU A 77 -5.45 12.74 -16.13
CA LEU A 77 -6.02 14.09 -16.08
C LEU A 77 -5.64 14.80 -17.38
N ARG A 78 -6.62 15.02 -18.26
CA ARG A 78 -6.43 15.89 -19.43
C ARG A 78 -6.56 17.34 -18.98
N ALA A 79 -5.43 17.97 -18.67
CA ALA A 79 -5.37 19.42 -18.46
C ALA A 79 -5.19 20.13 -19.81
N ARG A 80 -6.08 21.06 -20.15
CA ARG A 80 -5.77 22.06 -21.18
C ARG A 80 -4.76 23.03 -20.57
N HIS A 81 -3.65 23.27 -21.27
CA HIS A 81 -2.75 24.36 -20.91
C HIS A 81 -3.55 25.66 -20.92
N ALA A 82 -3.73 26.30 -19.76
CA ALA A 82 -4.21 27.67 -19.72
C ALA A 82 -3.08 28.55 -20.25
N PRO A 83 -3.29 29.37 -21.30
CA PRO A 83 -2.31 30.39 -21.65
C PRO A 83 -2.14 31.30 -20.44
N ARG A 84 -0.89 31.52 -20.03
CA ARG A 84 -0.57 32.48 -18.97
C ARG A 84 -1.05 33.85 -19.43
N GLN A 85 -2.11 34.38 -18.83
CA GLN A 85 -2.38 35.82 -18.89
C GLN A 85 -1.49 36.48 -17.85
N TYR A 86 -0.29 36.88 -18.26
CA TYR A 86 0.47 37.91 -17.58
C TYR A 86 -0.05 39.25 -18.11
N GLY A 87 -0.48 40.12 -17.19
CA GLY A 87 -1.28 41.31 -17.46
C GLY A 87 -0.68 42.26 -18.49
N ASP A 88 -1.56 42.76 -19.34
CA ASP A 88 -1.40 43.94 -20.17
C ASP A 88 -1.51 45.19 -19.28
N TYR A 89 -0.38 45.68 -18.78
CA TYR A 89 -0.30 47.06 -18.29
C TYR A 89 -0.13 47.95 -19.51
N GLY A 90 -1.26 48.48 -19.99
CA GLY A 90 -1.27 49.50 -21.01
C GLY A 90 -0.54 50.77 -20.55
N VAL A 91 0.38 51.22 -21.39
CA VAL A 91 0.88 52.59 -21.53
C VAL A 91 1.57 52.60 -22.89
N ASP A 92 1.07 53.43 -23.82
CA ASP A 92 1.85 54.17 -24.82
C ASP A 92 0.85 55.12 -25.54
N ASP A 93 1.15 56.42 -25.44
CA ASP A 93 0.52 57.68 -25.92
C ASP A 93 -0.73 57.67 -26.82
#